data_AF-A0A559K853-F1
#
_entry.id   AF-A0A559K853-F1
#
_cell.length_a   1.000
_cell.length_b   1.000
_cell.length_c   1.000
_cell.angle_alpha   90.00
_cell.angle_beta   90.00
_cell.angle_gamma   90.00
#
_symmetry.space_group_name_H-M   'P 1'
#
loop_
_entity.id
_entity.type
_entity.pdbx_description
1 polymer ?
#
loop_
_entity_poly.entity_id
_entity_poly.type
_entity_poly.pdbx_seq_one_letter_code
_entity_poly.pdbx_strand_id
1 'polypeptide(L)'
;MMNTEEIHRYVLQYLEAERCDILEKHPSYLTVKLSVSADKDLNYRPYYWSFVERTGAPPETMTCTFIFDPEQYRELQPHGQPGGPQPGVSTAAPPGAGAVPAPPQGAASADAAAPPASASGSPEQPQPQSDSILGRYFGFVPTAFTARVPRDEVTFGSRRLEQIFSAVRAKGRFVRLFEQHAQELPRYQTQTIPYETWLGVNYKVELICDMKRSEIHSLGIHLQTGEIRERFHESVLPKRMTPRLPVHVYVTPDRIALPRAVLFLEEYVEQKLGAYDHRWAQEAQLRLEDELLRVRDYYEALLQSADPETRPEIEAQYEGRKQEVEWQYRPRVQISVINCGLFHFPQANGPMT
;
A
#
# COMPACT_ATOMS: atom_id res chain seq x y z
N MET A 1 -5.66 -1.29 -18.82
CA MET A 1 -5.93 -2.36 -17.85
C MET A 1 -4.65 -3.15 -17.72
N MET A 2 -4.19 -3.46 -16.50
CA MET A 2 -2.90 -4.11 -16.29
C MET A 2 -3.03 -5.61 -16.54
N ASN A 3 -2.16 -6.19 -17.35
CA ASN A 3 -2.23 -7.63 -17.68
C ASN A 3 -1.53 -8.49 -16.61
N THR A 4 -1.67 -9.82 -16.70
CA THR A 4 -1.08 -10.75 -15.71
C THR A 4 0.45 -10.64 -15.64
N GLU A 5 1.14 -10.47 -16.76
CA GLU A 5 2.60 -10.33 -16.79
C GLU A 5 3.08 -9.04 -16.12
N GLU A 6 2.35 -7.94 -16.32
CA GLU A 6 2.59 -6.65 -15.67
C GLU A 6 2.37 -6.76 -14.16
N ILE A 7 1.30 -7.45 -13.73
CA ILE A 7 1.04 -7.71 -12.30
C ILE A 7 2.17 -8.54 -11.70
N HIS A 8 2.55 -9.65 -12.32
CA HIS A 8 3.65 -10.48 -11.86
C HIS A 8 4.95 -9.67 -11.74
N ARG A 9 5.30 -8.90 -12.78
CA ARG A 9 6.50 -8.05 -12.79
C ARG A 9 6.46 -7.00 -11.68
N TYR A 10 5.32 -6.35 -11.49
CA TYR A 10 5.14 -5.31 -10.47
C TYR A 10 5.28 -5.88 -9.06
N VAL A 11 4.61 -7.00 -8.77
CA VAL A 11 4.67 -7.66 -7.46
C VAL A 11 6.08 -8.17 -7.16
N LEU A 12 6.75 -8.76 -8.16
CA LEU A 12 8.14 -9.17 -8.02
C LEU A 12 9.06 -7.99 -7.67
N GLN A 13 8.95 -6.86 -8.40
CA GLN A 13 9.74 -5.66 -8.12
C GLN A 13 9.49 -5.11 -6.71
N TYR A 14 8.24 -5.13 -6.25
CA TYR A 14 7.91 -4.74 -4.88
C TYR A 14 8.60 -5.65 -3.85
N LEU A 15 8.49 -6.97 -4.02
CA LEU A 15 9.08 -7.94 -3.09
C LEU A 15 10.61 -7.86 -3.06
N GLU A 16 11.25 -7.64 -4.21
CA GLU A 16 12.69 -7.40 -4.31
C GLU A 16 13.10 -6.08 -3.63
N ALA A 17 12.33 -5.01 -3.83
CA ALA A 17 12.57 -3.71 -3.20
C ALA A 17 12.44 -3.77 -1.66
N GLU A 18 11.46 -4.55 -1.16
CA GLU A 18 11.25 -4.83 0.26
C GLU A 18 12.25 -5.82 0.86
N ARG A 19 13.14 -6.38 0.04
CA ARG A 19 14.12 -7.40 0.42
C ARG A 19 13.45 -8.63 1.06
N CYS A 20 12.34 -9.07 0.49
CA CYS A 20 11.73 -10.36 0.83
C CYS A 20 12.61 -11.50 0.30
N ASP A 21 12.64 -12.64 1.00
CA ASP A 21 13.37 -13.81 0.53
C ASP A 21 12.48 -14.58 -0.45
N ILE A 22 12.85 -14.59 -1.73
CA ILE A 22 12.13 -15.33 -2.77
C ILE A 22 12.49 -16.80 -2.65
N LEU A 23 11.52 -17.64 -2.31
CA LEU A 23 11.70 -19.08 -2.13
C LEU A 23 11.44 -19.84 -3.43
N GLU A 24 10.37 -19.49 -4.13
CA GLU A 24 10.00 -20.08 -5.43
C GLU A 24 9.53 -19.01 -6.39
N LYS A 25 9.98 -19.12 -7.65
CA LYS A 25 9.65 -18.18 -8.73
C LYS A 25 9.10 -18.94 -9.94
N HIS A 26 7.83 -18.71 -10.23
CA HIS A 26 7.12 -19.27 -11.39
C HIS A 26 6.30 -18.18 -12.09
N PRO A 27 6.12 -18.21 -13.42
CA PRO A 27 5.27 -17.23 -14.12
C PRO A 27 3.85 -17.11 -13.55
N SER A 28 3.29 -18.24 -13.10
CA SER A 28 1.92 -18.34 -12.55
C SER A 28 1.84 -18.06 -11.05
N TYR A 29 2.94 -18.13 -10.29
CA TYR A 29 2.94 -17.92 -8.84
C TYR A 29 4.33 -17.57 -8.25
N LEU A 30 4.35 -16.86 -7.11
CA LEU A 30 5.56 -16.54 -6.34
C LEU A 30 5.38 -16.97 -4.89
N THR A 31 6.30 -17.77 -4.34
CA THR A 31 6.34 -18.06 -2.90
C THR A 31 7.50 -17.34 -2.28
N VAL A 32 7.24 -16.51 -1.26
CA VAL A 32 8.25 -15.67 -0.63
C VAL A 32 8.10 -15.65 0.88
N LYS A 33 9.22 -15.54 1.59
CA LYS A 33 9.23 -15.15 3.00
C LYS A 33 9.29 -13.63 3.07
N LEU A 34 8.29 -13.03 3.69
CA LEU A 34 8.18 -11.57 3.73
C LEU A 34 9.26 -10.96 4.63
N SER A 35 9.69 -9.75 4.30
CA SER A 35 10.48 -8.93 5.22
C SER A 35 9.60 -8.39 6.36
N VAL A 36 10.23 -7.88 7.42
CA VAL A 36 9.51 -7.27 8.56
C VAL A 36 8.59 -6.12 8.08
N SER A 37 9.08 -5.30 7.14
CA SER A 37 8.30 -4.19 6.62
C SER A 37 7.14 -4.68 5.76
N ALA A 38 7.37 -5.64 4.86
CA ALA A 38 6.31 -6.18 4.00
C ALA A 38 5.24 -6.94 4.80
N ASP A 39 5.61 -7.70 5.84
CA ASP A 39 4.65 -8.42 6.67
C ASP A 39 3.73 -7.47 7.46
N LYS A 40 4.28 -6.36 7.97
CA LYS A 40 3.49 -5.30 8.62
C LYS A 40 2.46 -4.68 7.67
N ASP A 41 2.86 -4.41 6.43
CA ASP A 41 2.00 -3.77 5.44
C ASP A 41 0.93 -4.71 4.88
N LEU A 42 1.26 -5.99 4.71
CA LEU A 42 0.41 -6.95 4.02
C LEU A 42 -0.48 -7.77 4.95
N ASN A 43 0.03 -8.26 6.07
CA ASN A 43 -0.66 -9.29 6.85
C ASN A 43 -1.44 -8.77 8.06
N TYR A 44 -1.39 -7.46 8.34
CA TYR A 44 -2.11 -6.80 9.43
C TYR A 44 -2.14 -7.62 10.73
N ARG A 45 -0.96 -7.79 11.35
CA ARG A 45 -0.78 -8.55 12.61
C ARG A 45 -0.39 -7.61 13.78
N PRO A 46 -1.23 -6.64 14.17
CA PRO A 46 -0.85 -5.59 15.11
C PRO A 46 -0.46 -6.15 16.50
N TYR A 47 -1.17 -7.17 16.99
CA TYR A 47 -0.86 -7.79 18.29
C TYR A 47 0.49 -8.51 18.30
N TYR A 48 0.83 -9.20 17.21
CA TYR A 48 2.11 -9.87 17.05
C TYR A 48 3.26 -8.86 17.05
N TRP A 49 3.14 -7.81 16.22
CA TRP A 49 4.17 -6.78 16.12
C TRP A 49 4.31 -6.00 17.42
N SER A 50 3.21 -5.68 18.11
CA SER A 50 3.25 -5.05 19.43
C SER A 50 3.95 -5.92 20.48
N PHE A 51 3.72 -7.24 20.46
CA PHE A 51 4.43 -8.17 21.35
C PHE A 51 5.93 -8.21 21.04
N VAL A 52 6.31 -8.38 19.76
CA VAL A 52 7.71 -8.42 19.32
C VAL A 52 8.44 -7.13 19.71
N GLU A 53 7.84 -5.97 19.44
CA GLU A 53 8.42 -4.65 19.76
C GLU A 53 8.56 -4.42 21.27
N ARG A 54 7.59 -4.89 22.06
CA ARG A 54 7.63 -4.73 23.52
C ARG A 54 8.60 -5.68 24.21
N THR A 55 8.72 -6.90 23.70
CA THR A 55 9.55 -7.95 24.31
C THR A 55 10.97 -7.99 23.76
N GLY A 56 11.22 -7.37 22.60
CA GLY A 56 12.49 -7.48 21.89
C GLY A 56 12.75 -8.88 21.31
N ALA A 57 11.72 -9.72 21.21
CA ALA A 57 11.83 -11.05 20.62
C ALA A 57 12.28 -10.96 19.15
N PRO A 58 13.01 -11.97 18.62
CA PRO A 58 13.37 -11.98 17.21
C PRO A 58 12.10 -12.06 16.34
N PRO A 59 11.98 -11.22 15.29
CA PRO A 59 10.80 -11.21 14.45
C PRO A 59 10.74 -12.46 13.56
N GLU A 60 9.54 -13.00 13.45
CA GLU A 60 9.14 -14.15 12.65
C GLU A 60 8.04 -13.70 11.68
N THR A 61 8.45 -13.51 10.43
CA THR A 61 7.62 -13.03 9.33
C THR A 61 6.94 -14.19 8.61
N MET A 62 5.80 -13.92 7.98
CA MET A 62 5.06 -14.95 7.27
C MET A 62 5.69 -15.30 5.92
N THR A 63 5.57 -16.55 5.54
CA THR A 63 5.76 -17.00 4.15
C THR A 63 4.40 -16.95 3.45
N CYS A 64 4.33 -16.36 2.26
CA CYS A 64 3.09 -16.24 1.47
C CYS A 64 3.32 -16.71 0.04
N THR A 65 2.28 -17.25 -0.59
CA THR A 65 2.25 -17.58 -2.02
C THR A 65 1.28 -16.65 -2.75
N PHE A 66 1.80 -15.89 -3.71
CA PHE A 66 1.03 -15.02 -4.60
C PHE A 66 0.75 -15.76 -5.91
N ILE A 67 -0.52 -15.88 -6.30
CA ILE A 67 -0.96 -16.65 -7.47
C ILE A 67 -1.47 -15.67 -8.53
N PHE A 68 -0.84 -15.62 -9.69
CA PHE A 68 -1.19 -14.71 -10.79
C PHE A 68 -2.11 -15.37 -11.82
N ASP A 69 -1.96 -16.68 -12.00
CA ASP A 69 -2.82 -17.50 -12.85
C ASP A 69 -3.35 -18.68 -12.01
N PRO A 70 -4.59 -18.59 -11.50
CA PRO A 70 -5.19 -19.62 -10.68
C PRO A 70 -5.42 -20.95 -11.40
N GLU A 71 -5.61 -20.93 -12.73
CA GLU A 71 -5.85 -22.14 -13.51
C GLU A 71 -4.55 -22.93 -13.65
N GLN A 72 -3.49 -22.29 -14.14
CA GLN A 72 -2.17 -22.92 -14.23
C GLN A 72 -1.63 -23.36 -12.87
N TYR A 73 -1.83 -22.55 -11.82
CA TYR A 73 -1.39 -22.91 -10.48
C TYR A 73 -2.13 -24.15 -9.92
N ARG A 74 -3.37 -24.39 -10.35
CA ARG A 74 -4.14 -25.58 -9.96
C ARG A 74 -3.64 -26.83 -10.69
N GLU A 75 -3.28 -26.71 -11.97
CA GLU A 75 -2.72 -27.80 -12.77
C GLU A 75 -1.32 -28.23 -12.28
N LEU A 76 -0.52 -27.27 -11.83
CA LEU A 76 0.81 -27.53 -11.27
C LEU A 76 0.79 -28.16 -9.87
N GLN A 77 -0.35 -28.12 -9.18
CA GLN A 77 -0.51 -28.79 -7.89
C GLN A 77 -0.89 -30.27 -8.12
N PRO A 78 -0.03 -31.24 -7.74
CA PRO A 78 -0.41 -32.64 -7.80
C PRO A 78 -1.60 -32.88 -6.88
N HIS A 79 -2.66 -33.53 -7.38
CA HIS A 79 -3.87 -33.85 -6.63
C HIS A 79 -3.58 -34.35 -5.21
N GLY A 80 -3.89 -33.53 -4.19
CA GLY A 80 -3.58 -33.90 -2.81
C GLY A 80 -3.80 -32.85 -1.73
N GLN A 81 -4.87 -32.05 -1.78
CA GLN A 81 -5.45 -31.42 -0.58
C GLN A 81 -6.91 -31.01 -0.83
N PRO A 82 -7.89 -31.60 -0.12
CA PRO A 82 -9.30 -31.22 -0.29
C PRO A 82 -9.51 -29.79 0.22
N GLY A 83 -10.29 -29.01 -0.54
CA GLY A 83 -10.56 -27.60 -0.29
C GLY A 83 -11.08 -27.32 1.13
N GLY A 84 -10.44 -26.35 1.78
CA GLY A 84 -11.03 -25.64 2.93
C GLY A 84 -11.87 -24.45 2.42
N PRO A 85 -12.88 -24.00 3.21
CA PRO A 85 -13.96 -23.17 2.70
C PRO A 85 -13.51 -21.78 2.24
N GLN A 86 -14.25 -21.26 1.27
CA GLN A 86 -14.18 -19.93 0.65
C GLN A 86 -14.06 -18.77 1.67
N PRO A 87 -13.58 -17.59 1.23
CA PRO A 87 -13.37 -16.44 2.12
C PRO A 87 -14.70 -15.96 2.72
N GLY A 88 -14.95 -16.37 3.96
CA GLY A 88 -16.03 -15.87 4.79
C GLY A 88 -15.74 -14.43 5.20
N VAL A 89 -16.69 -13.55 4.88
CA VAL A 89 -16.80 -12.18 5.39
C VAL A 89 -16.71 -12.21 6.92
N SER A 90 -15.73 -11.51 7.50
CA SER A 90 -15.66 -11.33 8.96
C SER A 90 -16.78 -10.43 9.45
N THR A 91 -17.87 -11.02 9.94
CA THR A 91 -18.81 -10.34 10.85
C THR A 91 -18.55 -10.84 12.27
N ALA A 92 -17.87 -10.03 13.08
CA ALA A 92 -17.76 -10.26 14.51
C ALA A 92 -18.98 -9.68 15.22
N ALA A 93 -19.77 -10.53 15.87
CA ALA A 93 -20.71 -10.16 16.92
C ALA A 93 -20.40 -11.00 18.18
N PRO A 94 -20.50 -10.44 19.40
CA PRO A 94 -20.03 -11.10 20.61
C PRO A 94 -21.15 -11.94 21.26
N PRO A 95 -20.82 -13.02 21.99
CA PRO A 95 -21.74 -13.58 22.98
C PRO A 95 -21.30 -13.24 24.40
N GLY A 96 -22.29 -12.89 25.22
CA GLY A 96 -22.15 -12.67 26.65
C GLY A 96 -22.46 -13.91 27.50
N ALA A 97 -21.98 -13.82 28.74
CA ALA A 97 -22.49 -14.32 30.03
C ALA A 97 -22.88 -15.79 30.25
N GLY A 98 -22.26 -16.36 31.31
CA GLY A 98 -22.73 -17.49 32.14
C GLY A 98 -22.11 -18.85 31.79
N ALA A 99 -21.73 -19.74 32.69
CA ALA A 99 -21.69 -19.80 34.15
C ALA A 99 -20.70 -20.92 34.56
N VAL A 100 -20.23 -20.89 35.81
CA VAL A 100 -19.27 -21.84 36.41
C VAL A 100 -19.99 -23.16 36.80
N PRO A 101 -19.29 -24.30 36.88
CA PRO A 101 -19.22 -24.96 38.20
C PRO A 101 -17.86 -25.58 38.58
N ALA A 102 -17.74 -25.80 39.90
CA ALA A 102 -16.59 -26.17 40.72
C ALA A 102 -16.21 -27.69 40.67
N PRO A 103 -15.06 -28.10 41.26
CA PRO A 103 -14.48 -29.44 41.10
C PRO A 103 -14.79 -30.38 42.29
N PRO A 104 -14.52 -31.70 42.18
CA PRO A 104 -14.36 -32.56 43.34
C PRO A 104 -12.88 -32.85 43.68
N GLN A 105 -12.68 -33.02 44.99
CA GLN A 105 -11.43 -33.25 45.72
C GLN A 105 -11.15 -34.75 45.93
N GLY A 106 -9.87 -35.05 46.24
CA GLY A 106 -9.43 -36.15 47.12
C GLY A 106 -9.07 -37.46 46.42
N ALA A 107 -8.19 -38.31 46.92
CA ALA A 107 -7.20 -38.29 48.00
C ALA A 107 -6.43 -39.63 47.93
N ALA A 108 -5.15 -39.66 48.36
CA ALA A 108 -4.40 -40.81 48.91
C ALA A 108 -4.15 -42.05 47.99
N SER A 109 -3.10 -42.87 48.08
CA SER A 109 -1.94 -43.04 48.96
C SER A 109 -1.01 -44.12 48.36
N ALA A 110 0.26 -44.13 48.81
CA ALA A 110 1.31 -45.17 48.89
C ALA A 110 1.00 -46.61 48.39
N ASP A 111 1.93 -47.42 47.87
CA ASP A 111 3.18 -47.87 48.50
C ASP A 111 3.96 -48.82 47.55
N ALA A 112 5.21 -49.11 47.91
CA ALA A 112 6.22 -49.82 47.13
C ALA A 112 6.27 -51.34 47.36
N ALA A 113 6.63 -52.13 46.34
CA ALA A 113 7.41 -53.39 46.44
C ALA A 113 7.78 -53.97 45.06
N ALA A 114 8.97 -54.56 44.94
CA ALA A 114 9.57 -55.24 43.78
C ALA A 114 10.13 -56.63 44.24
N PRO A 115 10.82 -57.46 43.42
CA PRO A 115 10.65 -57.99 42.04
C PRO A 115 10.62 -59.58 42.10
N PRO A 116 10.98 -60.47 41.12
CA PRO A 116 11.70 -60.29 39.84
C PRO A 116 11.37 -61.17 38.59
N ALA A 117 12.10 -60.85 37.52
CA ALA A 117 12.62 -61.67 36.40
C ALA A 117 11.70 -62.13 35.24
N SER A 118 11.91 -61.64 34.01
CA SER A 118 12.85 -62.22 33.01
C SER A 118 12.66 -61.70 31.56
N ALA A 119 13.81 -61.43 30.92
CA ALA A 119 14.20 -61.60 29.51
C ALA A 119 13.70 -60.72 28.34
N SER A 120 14.71 -60.24 27.58
CA SER A 120 14.76 -59.76 26.18
C SER A 120 14.19 -58.36 25.87
N GLY A 121 14.86 -57.40 25.21
CA GLY A 121 16.18 -57.34 24.58
C GLY A 121 16.12 -56.79 23.15
N SER A 122 15.99 -55.46 22.97
CA SER A 122 16.54 -54.63 21.86
C SER A 122 16.10 -53.15 21.98
N PRO A 123 16.90 -52.16 21.52
CA PRO A 123 16.90 -50.80 22.05
C PRO A 123 15.96 -49.81 21.33
N GLU A 124 15.12 -49.14 22.12
CA GLU A 124 14.28 -48.01 21.72
C GLU A 124 15.08 -46.71 21.82
N GLN A 125 15.07 -45.89 20.76
CA GLN A 125 15.75 -44.60 20.72
C GLN A 125 15.03 -43.57 21.61
N PRO A 126 15.78 -42.63 22.24
CA PRO A 126 15.32 -41.88 23.41
C PRO A 126 14.31 -40.78 23.04
N GLN A 127 13.08 -40.89 23.55
CA GLN A 127 12.17 -39.75 23.63
C GLN A 127 12.74 -38.72 24.64
N PRO A 128 12.92 -37.44 24.26
CA PRO A 128 13.24 -36.41 25.23
C PRO A 128 11.97 -36.12 26.05
N GLN A 129 11.92 -36.63 27.28
CA GLN A 129 10.96 -36.20 28.28
C GLN A 129 11.29 -34.76 28.70
N SER A 130 10.80 -33.77 27.95
CA SER A 130 10.75 -32.38 28.41
C SER A 130 9.55 -32.22 29.32
N ASP A 131 9.70 -32.64 30.58
CA ASP A 131 8.66 -32.50 31.59
C ASP A 131 8.65 -31.03 32.10
N SER A 132 8.24 -30.12 31.20
CA SER A 132 8.12 -28.70 31.49
C SER A 132 6.86 -28.46 32.31
N ILE A 133 7.01 -27.71 33.41
CA ILE A 133 5.91 -27.27 34.29
C ILE A 133 4.74 -26.68 33.50
N LEU A 134 4.99 -26.02 32.36
CA LEU A 134 3.92 -25.46 31.52
C LEU A 134 3.07 -26.52 30.80
N GLY A 135 3.67 -27.65 30.39
CA GLY A 135 2.94 -28.75 29.74
C GLY A 135 2.00 -29.50 30.68
N ARG A 136 2.32 -29.49 31.98
CA ARG A 136 1.48 -30.10 33.03
C ARG A 136 0.22 -29.28 33.34
N TYR A 137 0.25 -27.97 33.13
CA TYR A 137 -0.89 -27.07 33.39
C TYR A 137 -1.78 -26.84 32.16
N PHE A 138 -1.24 -26.90 30.94
CA PHE A 138 -1.98 -26.52 29.71
C PHE A 138 -2.24 -27.67 28.74
N GLY A 139 -1.84 -28.91 29.06
CA GLY A 139 -1.92 -30.04 28.15
C GLY A 139 -0.88 -29.97 27.02
N PHE A 140 -0.66 -31.09 26.35
CA PHE A 140 0.23 -31.18 25.20
C PHE A 140 -0.28 -30.26 24.08
N VAL A 141 0.39 -29.13 23.85
CA VAL A 141 0.19 -28.30 22.66
C VAL A 141 1.20 -28.79 21.62
N PRO A 142 0.78 -29.46 20.53
CA PRO A 142 1.71 -29.85 19.48
C PRO A 142 2.36 -28.59 18.92
N THR A 143 3.67 -28.41 19.14
CA THR A 143 4.44 -27.26 18.66
C THR A 143 4.85 -27.40 17.19
N ALA A 144 4.33 -28.39 16.48
CA ALA A 144 4.42 -28.46 15.03
C ALA A 144 3.17 -27.83 14.40
N PHE A 145 3.04 -26.50 14.49
CA PHE A 145 2.23 -25.79 13.51
C PHE A 145 2.93 -25.96 12.16
N THR A 146 2.49 -26.92 11.34
CA THR A 146 2.63 -26.79 9.89
C THR A 146 1.72 -25.63 9.50
N ALA A 147 2.19 -24.41 9.74
CA ALA A 147 1.50 -23.21 9.37
C ALA A 147 1.28 -23.28 7.86
N ARG A 148 0.02 -23.48 7.45
CA ARG A 148 -0.33 -23.48 6.03
C ARG A 148 0.10 -22.13 5.48
N VAL A 149 1.01 -22.15 4.51
CA VAL A 149 1.46 -20.95 3.79
C VAL A 149 0.22 -20.29 3.19
N PRO A 150 -0.14 -19.05 3.60
CA PRO A 150 -1.27 -18.34 3.01
C PRO A 150 -1.07 -18.18 1.51
N ARG A 151 -2.16 -18.38 0.78
CA ARG A 151 -2.20 -18.30 -0.68
C ARG A 151 -3.16 -17.18 -1.07
N ASP A 152 -2.66 -16.21 -1.81
CA ASP A 152 -3.46 -15.06 -2.26
C ASP A 152 -3.48 -15.02 -3.79
N GLU A 153 -4.67 -14.97 -4.37
CA GLU A 153 -4.84 -14.70 -5.79
C GLU A 153 -4.63 -13.20 -6.08
N VAL A 154 -3.68 -12.91 -6.95
CA VAL A 154 -3.23 -11.55 -7.30
C VAL A 154 -3.56 -11.26 -8.75
N THR A 155 -4.83 -10.93 -8.98
CA THR A 155 -5.36 -10.46 -10.25
C THR A 155 -5.67 -8.97 -10.19
N PHE A 156 -5.95 -8.34 -11.34
CA PHE A 156 -6.34 -6.93 -11.37
C PHE A 156 -7.64 -6.73 -10.56
N GLY A 157 -7.61 -5.82 -9.59
CA GLY A 157 -8.74 -5.57 -8.67
C GLY A 157 -8.76 -6.48 -7.43
N SER A 158 -7.77 -7.37 -7.25
CA SER A 158 -7.68 -8.14 -6.01
C SER A 158 -7.25 -7.26 -4.83
N ARG A 159 -7.82 -7.51 -3.65
CA ARG A 159 -7.46 -6.79 -2.41
C ARG A 159 -5.97 -6.83 -2.13
N ARG A 160 -5.31 -7.96 -2.41
CA ARG A 160 -3.88 -8.11 -2.18
C ARG A 160 -3.06 -7.19 -3.09
N LEU A 161 -3.43 -7.08 -4.36
CA LEU A 161 -2.76 -6.17 -5.29
C LEU A 161 -2.96 -4.71 -4.85
N GLU A 162 -4.15 -4.34 -4.41
CA GLU A 162 -4.45 -3.00 -3.88
C GLU A 162 -3.64 -2.66 -2.62
N GLN A 163 -3.44 -3.63 -1.72
CA GLN A 163 -2.57 -3.47 -0.56
C GLN A 163 -1.12 -3.19 -0.98
N ILE A 164 -0.60 -3.92 -1.97
CA ILE A 164 0.75 -3.69 -2.50
C ILE A 164 0.84 -2.30 -3.15
N PHE A 165 -0.16 -1.89 -3.95
CA PHE A 165 -0.20 -0.53 -4.50
C PHE A 165 -0.21 0.54 -3.42
N SER A 166 -0.96 0.32 -2.35
CA SER A 166 -1.06 1.25 -1.22
C SER A 166 0.28 1.33 -0.46
N ALA A 167 0.94 0.20 -0.21
CA ALA A 167 2.25 0.15 0.42
C ALA A 167 3.32 0.87 -0.40
N VAL A 168 3.37 0.60 -1.72
CA VAL A 168 4.31 1.29 -2.64
C VAL A 168 4.04 2.79 -2.67
N ARG A 169 2.77 3.21 -2.77
CA ARG A 169 2.42 4.65 -2.76
C ARG A 169 2.81 5.31 -1.45
N ALA A 170 2.60 4.65 -0.31
CA ALA A 170 2.94 5.18 1.01
C ALA A 170 4.46 5.36 1.19
N LYS A 171 5.25 4.38 0.75
CA LYS A 171 6.73 4.42 0.85
C LYS A 171 7.36 5.32 -0.21
N GLY A 172 6.76 5.41 -1.39
CA GLY A 172 7.22 6.21 -2.53
C GLY A 172 6.71 7.66 -2.55
N ARG A 173 6.11 8.17 -1.46
CA ARG A 173 5.58 9.54 -1.41
C ARG A 173 6.67 10.59 -1.59
N PHE A 174 7.82 10.35 -0.98
CA PHE A 174 8.98 11.25 -1.02
C PHE A 174 10.26 10.46 -1.27
N VAL A 175 11.01 10.86 -2.29
CA VAL A 175 12.30 10.23 -2.60
C VAL A 175 13.43 11.25 -2.63
N ARG A 176 14.64 10.80 -2.31
CA ARG A 176 15.86 11.56 -2.57
C ARG A 176 16.78 10.69 -3.41
N LEU A 177 17.09 11.14 -4.61
CA LEU A 177 17.79 10.35 -5.61
C LEU A 177 18.93 11.15 -6.24
N PHE A 178 20.04 10.48 -6.49
CA PHE A 178 21.23 11.03 -7.12
C PHE A 178 21.48 10.29 -8.44
N GLU A 179 21.85 11.02 -9.48
CA GLU A 179 22.26 10.41 -10.74
C GLU A 179 23.56 9.62 -10.53
N GLN A 180 23.58 8.35 -10.94
CA GLN A 180 24.79 7.54 -11.02
C GLN A 180 25.52 7.89 -12.30
N HIS A 181 26.73 8.43 -12.18
CA HIS A 181 27.64 8.50 -13.31
C HIS A 181 28.08 7.09 -13.71
N ALA A 182 27.79 6.69 -14.94
CA ALA A 182 28.22 5.41 -15.50
C ALA A 182 29.72 5.39 -15.86
N GLN A 183 30.38 6.55 -15.90
CA GLN A 183 31.82 6.60 -16.14
C GLN A 183 32.55 6.35 -14.83
N GLU A 184 33.14 5.17 -14.73
CA GLU A 184 34.35 4.95 -13.94
C GLU A 184 35.34 6.05 -14.34
N LEU A 185 35.37 7.14 -13.58
CA LEU A 185 36.42 8.15 -13.70
C LEU A 185 37.74 7.38 -13.63
N PRO A 186 38.69 7.60 -14.56
CA PRO A 186 40.02 7.01 -14.47
C PRO A 186 40.56 7.26 -13.07
N ARG A 187 41.19 6.25 -12.45
CA ARG A 187 41.69 6.26 -11.05
C ARG A 187 42.59 7.45 -10.66
N TYR A 188 42.88 8.35 -11.58
CA TYR A 188 43.71 9.54 -11.44
C TYR A 188 42.92 10.86 -11.36
N GLN A 189 41.61 10.87 -11.54
CA GLN A 189 40.79 12.08 -11.35
C GLN A 189 40.22 12.17 -9.93
N THR A 190 40.87 12.99 -9.11
CA THR A 190 40.46 13.37 -7.74
C THR A 190 39.43 14.50 -7.71
N GLN A 191 38.88 14.90 -8.86
CA GLN A 191 37.95 16.03 -8.93
C GLN A 191 36.57 15.62 -8.43
N THR A 192 36.08 16.35 -7.43
CA THR A 192 34.72 16.19 -6.92
C THR A 192 33.72 16.89 -7.84
N ILE A 193 32.64 16.21 -8.20
CA ILE A 193 31.63 16.75 -9.11
C ILE A 193 30.53 17.47 -8.30
N PRO A 194 30.22 18.75 -8.59
CA PRO A 194 29.08 19.44 -8.01
C PRO A 194 27.77 18.86 -8.54
N TYR A 195 26.85 18.58 -7.63
CA TYR A 195 25.48 18.26 -7.97
C TYR A 195 24.55 19.43 -7.68
N GLU A 196 23.58 19.62 -8.56
CA GLU A 196 22.50 20.58 -8.43
C GLU A 196 21.19 19.89 -8.01
N THR A 197 20.38 20.57 -7.21
CA THR A 197 19.15 20.01 -6.64
C THR A 197 17.93 20.47 -7.42
N TRP A 198 17.11 19.50 -7.81
CA TRP A 198 15.78 19.69 -8.38
C TRP A 198 14.72 19.12 -7.45
N LEU A 199 13.68 19.90 -7.15
CA LEU A 199 12.46 19.40 -6.52
C LEU A 199 11.49 18.98 -7.63
N GLY A 200 11.27 17.67 -7.77
CA GLY A 200 10.27 17.11 -8.67
C GLY A 200 8.95 16.86 -7.92
N VAL A 201 7.83 17.25 -8.51
CA VAL A 201 6.48 17.02 -7.98
C VAL A 201 5.58 16.53 -9.11
N ASN A 202 4.87 15.43 -8.86
CA ASN A 202 3.87 14.90 -9.77
C ASN A 202 2.48 15.27 -9.26
N TYR A 203 1.83 16.19 -9.94
CA TYR A 203 0.47 16.64 -9.66
C TYR A 203 -0.54 15.80 -10.44
N LYS A 204 -1.62 15.39 -9.78
CA LYS A 204 -2.84 14.91 -10.42
C LYS A 204 -3.83 16.07 -10.45
N VAL A 205 -4.22 16.49 -11.65
CA VAL A 205 -5.24 17.51 -11.87
C VAL A 205 -6.50 16.82 -12.38
N GLU A 206 -7.62 17.10 -11.73
CA GLU A 206 -8.92 16.53 -12.07
C GLU A 206 -9.91 17.67 -12.35
N LEU A 207 -10.38 17.75 -13.60
CA LEU A 207 -11.46 18.65 -14.01
C LEU A 207 -12.75 17.86 -13.87
N ILE A 208 -13.60 18.27 -12.92
CA ILE A 208 -14.76 17.48 -12.45
C ILE A 208 -16.03 18.30 -12.64
N CYS A 209 -17.01 17.67 -13.28
CA CYS A 209 -18.42 18.04 -13.36
C CYS A 209 -19.23 16.74 -13.50
N ASP A 210 -20.27 16.72 -14.34
CA ASP A 210 -20.98 15.51 -14.77
C ASP A 210 -20.04 14.48 -15.43
N MET A 211 -18.94 14.95 -16.00
CA MET A 211 -17.81 14.15 -16.47
C MET A 211 -16.54 14.47 -15.69
N LYS A 212 -15.60 13.52 -15.68
CA LYS A 212 -14.30 13.69 -15.02
C LYS A 212 -13.17 13.49 -16.02
N ARG A 213 -12.31 14.50 -16.17
CA ARG A 213 -11.04 14.42 -16.90
C ARG A 213 -9.89 14.45 -15.90
N SER A 214 -9.00 13.47 -15.97
CA SER A 214 -7.84 13.36 -15.07
C SER A 214 -6.54 13.46 -15.86
N GLU A 215 -5.63 14.31 -15.38
CA GLU A 215 -4.33 14.57 -15.98
C GLU A 215 -3.23 14.46 -14.94
N ILE A 216 -2.03 14.12 -15.40
CA ILE A 216 -0.83 14.10 -14.55
C ILE A 216 0.16 15.13 -15.10
N HIS A 217 0.57 16.06 -14.25
CA HIS A 217 1.60 17.04 -14.55
C HIS A 217 2.84 16.75 -13.71
N SER A 218 3.92 16.40 -14.40
CA SER A 218 5.23 16.28 -13.77
C SER A 218 6.00 17.58 -13.90
N LEU A 219 6.24 18.25 -12.78
CA LEU A 219 6.97 19.51 -12.72
C LEU A 219 8.25 19.34 -11.90
N GLY A 220 9.31 20.01 -12.32
CA GLY A 220 10.57 20.09 -11.59
C GLY A 220 10.98 21.53 -11.42
N ILE A 221 11.40 21.93 -10.23
CA ILE A 221 11.98 23.26 -9.97
C ILE A 221 13.42 23.14 -9.52
N HIS A 222 14.29 23.90 -10.16
CA HIS A 222 15.69 23.98 -9.79
C HIS A 222 15.87 24.84 -8.53
N LEU A 223 16.40 24.27 -7.44
CA LEU A 223 16.45 24.97 -6.15
C LEU A 223 17.53 26.06 -6.08
N GLN A 224 18.36 26.20 -7.11
CA GLN A 224 19.35 27.28 -7.19
C GLN A 224 18.89 28.46 -8.07
N THR A 225 18.25 28.19 -9.21
CA THR A 225 17.84 29.23 -10.19
C THR A 225 16.35 29.56 -10.14
N GLY A 226 15.51 28.65 -9.65
CA GLY A 226 14.06 28.77 -9.71
C GLY A 226 13.47 28.39 -11.07
N GLU A 227 14.28 27.85 -12.00
CA GLU A 227 13.80 27.37 -13.29
C GLU A 227 12.79 26.23 -13.08
N ILE A 228 11.60 26.35 -13.69
CA ILE A 228 10.57 25.31 -13.68
C ILE A 228 10.61 24.58 -15.02
N ARG A 229 10.65 23.25 -14.98
CA ARG A 229 10.59 22.36 -16.13
C ARG A 229 9.35 21.48 -16.07
N GLU A 230 8.63 21.41 -17.18
CA GLU A 230 7.57 20.44 -17.38
C GLU A 230 8.12 19.08 -17.81
N ARG A 231 7.28 18.04 -17.71
CA ARG A 231 7.63 16.66 -18.07
C ARG A 231 8.90 16.21 -17.35
N PHE A 232 9.06 16.67 -16.11
CA PHE A 232 10.28 16.43 -15.34
C PHE A 232 10.53 14.93 -15.15
N HIS A 233 9.50 14.16 -14.80
CA HIS A 233 9.60 12.71 -14.65
C HIS A 233 10.10 12.02 -15.92
N GLU A 234 9.63 12.42 -17.11
CA GLU A 234 10.10 11.89 -18.40
C GLU A 234 11.61 12.15 -18.60
N SER A 235 12.11 13.29 -18.15
CA SER A 235 13.54 13.61 -18.19
C SER A 235 14.39 12.79 -17.22
N VAL A 236 13.79 12.28 -16.13
CA VAL A 236 14.46 11.46 -15.12
C VAL A 236 14.42 9.97 -15.44
N LEU A 237 13.35 9.48 -16.08
CA LEU A 237 13.16 8.07 -16.43
C LEU A 237 14.37 7.38 -17.11
N PRO A 238 15.06 8.00 -18.09
CA PRO A 238 16.20 7.35 -18.75
C PRO A 238 17.47 7.33 -17.88
N LYS A 239 17.52 8.10 -16.79
CA LYS A 239 18.71 8.25 -15.95
C LYS A 239 18.80 7.13 -14.91
N ARG A 240 20.03 6.67 -14.65
CA ARG A 240 20.28 5.73 -13.55
C ARG A 240 20.32 6.49 -12.23
N MET A 241 19.37 6.23 -11.35
CA MET A 241 19.23 6.94 -10.08
C MET A 241 19.55 6.03 -8.89
N THR A 242 20.14 6.60 -7.84
CA THR A 242 20.46 5.90 -6.59
C THR A 242 20.00 6.71 -5.39
N PRO A 243 19.48 6.07 -4.33
CA PRO A 243 19.17 6.76 -3.07
C PRO A 243 20.41 7.07 -2.22
N ARG A 244 21.56 6.46 -2.56
CA ARG A 244 22.84 6.71 -1.87
C ARG A 244 23.65 7.75 -2.61
N LEU A 245 24.27 8.67 -1.86
CA LEU A 245 25.20 9.66 -2.42
C LEU A 245 26.36 8.92 -3.12
N PRO A 246 26.60 9.18 -4.42
CA PRO A 246 27.74 8.61 -5.14
C PRO A 246 29.09 9.08 -4.57
N VAL A 247 30.15 8.32 -4.84
CA VAL A 247 31.51 8.68 -4.41
C VAL A 247 32.00 9.90 -5.21
N HIS A 248 32.80 10.77 -4.59
CA HIS A 248 33.38 11.98 -5.21
C HIS A 248 32.34 13.01 -5.69
N VAL A 249 31.18 13.08 -5.04
CA VAL A 249 30.12 14.05 -5.33
C VAL A 249 29.84 14.91 -4.11
N TYR A 250 29.57 16.21 -4.32
CA TYR A 250 29.02 17.10 -3.30
C TYR A 250 27.77 17.80 -3.82
N VAL A 251 26.82 18.07 -2.91
CA VAL A 251 25.57 18.76 -3.25
C VAL A 251 25.78 20.26 -3.05
N THR A 252 25.46 21.05 -4.07
CA THR A 252 25.49 22.51 -4.03
C THR A 252 24.37 23.01 -3.10
N PRO A 253 24.63 23.98 -2.21
CA PRO A 253 23.61 24.49 -1.32
C PRO A 253 22.47 25.18 -2.10
N ASP A 254 21.24 24.89 -1.68
CA ASP A 254 20.03 25.44 -2.27
C ASP A 254 19.92 26.95 -1.97
N ARG A 255 19.56 27.75 -2.97
CA ARG A 255 19.23 29.19 -2.78
C ARG A 255 17.77 29.40 -2.45
N ILE A 256 16.91 28.50 -2.91
CA ILE A 256 15.47 28.54 -2.71
C ILE A 256 15.11 27.42 -1.74
N ALA A 257 14.56 27.80 -0.59
CA ALA A 257 14.08 26.84 0.39
C ALA A 257 12.84 26.07 -0.14
N LEU A 258 12.67 24.81 0.30
CA LEU A 258 11.58 23.95 -0.16
C LEU A 258 10.18 24.57 -0.02
N PRO A 259 9.79 25.22 1.09
CA PRO A 259 8.46 25.84 1.18
C PRO A 259 8.25 26.92 0.10
N ARG A 260 9.30 27.66 -0.25
CA ARG A 260 9.22 28.67 -1.31
C ARG A 260 9.15 28.04 -2.70
N ALA A 261 9.88 26.95 -2.92
CA ALA A 261 9.82 26.20 -4.17
C ALA A 261 8.43 25.60 -4.42
N VAL A 262 7.75 25.14 -3.36
CA VAL A 262 6.35 24.67 -3.44
C VAL A 262 5.43 25.79 -3.89
N LEU A 263 5.53 26.99 -3.31
CA LEU A 263 4.71 28.13 -3.73
C LEU A 263 4.91 28.48 -5.21
N PHE A 264 6.15 28.44 -5.71
CA PHE A 264 6.42 28.67 -7.13
C PHE A 264 5.80 27.60 -8.04
N LEU A 265 5.78 26.33 -7.60
CA LEU A 265 5.12 25.27 -8.36
C LEU A 265 3.59 25.40 -8.31
N GLU A 266 3.02 25.80 -7.17
CA GLU A 266 1.58 26.06 -7.03
C GLU A 266 1.14 27.20 -7.95
N GLU A 267 1.83 28.34 -7.90
CA GLU A 267 1.58 29.50 -8.78
C GLU A 267 1.70 29.11 -10.26
N TYR A 268 2.71 28.30 -10.62
CA TYR A 268 2.87 27.81 -11.99
C TYR A 268 1.72 26.92 -12.44
N VAL A 269 1.26 25.99 -11.59
CA VAL A 269 0.11 25.13 -11.89
C VAL A 269 -1.17 25.97 -12.03
N GLU A 270 -1.41 26.91 -11.13
CA GLU A 270 -2.56 27.81 -11.20
C GLU A 270 -2.56 28.64 -12.48
N GLN A 271 -1.42 29.24 -12.85
CA GLN A 271 -1.27 30.01 -14.08
C GLN A 271 -1.54 29.14 -15.32
N LYS A 272 -0.99 27.91 -15.33
CA LYS A 272 -1.20 26.95 -16.42
C LYS A 272 -2.66 26.57 -16.57
N LEU A 273 -3.34 26.26 -15.47
CA LEU A 273 -4.76 25.91 -15.47
C LEU A 273 -5.65 27.11 -15.78
N GLY A 274 -5.23 28.33 -15.41
CA GLY A 274 -5.90 29.57 -15.81
C GLY A 274 -5.94 29.75 -17.32
N ALA A 275 -4.93 29.27 -18.04
CA ALA A 275 -4.85 29.34 -19.50
C ALA A 275 -5.62 28.23 -20.25
N TYR A 276 -6.26 27.29 -19.53
CA TYR A 276 -7.06 26.23 -20.17
C TYR A 276 -8.33 26.79 -20.80
N ASP A 277 -8.93 26.03 -21.72
CA ASP A 277 -10.28 26.30 -22.19
C ASP A 277 -11.28 25.98 -21.07
N HIS A 278 -12.03 26.97 -20.61
CA HIS A 278 -13.02 26.86 -19.52
C HIS A 278 -14.45 26.68 -20.03
N ARG A 279 -14.65 26.42 -21.32
CA ARG A 279 -15.99 26.12 -21.90
C ARG A 279 -16.67 24.94 -21.21
N TRP A 280 -15.92 23.90 -20.83
CA TRP A 280 -16.47 22.76 -20.10
C TRP A 280 -17.16 23.18 -18.80
N ALA A 281 -16.60 24.15 -18.08
CA ALA A 281 -17.14 24.64 -16.82
C ALA A 281 -18.39 25.51 -17.06
N GLN A 282 -18.38 26.32 -18.12
CA GLN A 282 -19.54 27.13 -18.52
C GLN A 282 -20.72 26.24 -18.93
N GLU A 283 -20.46 25.21 -19.75
CA GLU A 283 -21.49 24.25 -20.15
C GLU A 283 -22.02 23.44 -18.98
N ALA A 284 -21.14 23.01 -18.07
CA ALA A 284 -21.55 22.31 -16.85
C ALA A 284 -22.42 23.21 -15.94
N GLN A 285 -22.11 24.50 -15.86
CA GLN A 285 -22.91 25.48 -15.11
C GLN A 285 -24.32 25.64 -15.70
N LEU A 286 -24.43 25.70 -17.04
CA LEU A 286 -25.74 25.75 -17.71
C LEU A 286 -26.55 24.47 -17.45
N ARG A 287 -25.93 23.29 -17.54
CA ARG A 287 -26.58 22.02 -17.21
C ARG A 287 -27.01 21.96 -15.74
N LEU A 288 -26.18 22.46 -14.82
CA LEU A 288 -26.50 22.55 -13.40
C LEU A 288 -27.76 23.42 -13.19
N GLU A 289 -27.82 24.59 -13.83
CA GLU A 289 -28.99 25.47 -13.75
C GLU A 289 -30.25 24.80 -14.29
N ASP A 290 -30.18 24.16 -15.47
CA ASP A 290 -31.31 23.42 -16.04
C ASP A 290 -31.79 22.28 -15.12
N GLU A 291 -30.87 21.51 -14.52
CA GLU A 291 -31.21 20.43 -13.60
C GLU A 291 -31.81 20.96 -12.29
N LEU A 292 -31.27 22.04 -11.73
CA LEU A 292 -31.82 22.68 -10.53
C LEU A 292 -33.23 23.23 -10.79
N LEU A 293 -33.49 23.80 -11.96
CA LEU A 293 -34.83 24.24 -12.37
C LEU A 293 -35.81 23.07 -12.42
N ARG A 294 -35.43 21.95 -13.05
CA ARG A 294 -36.25 20.73 -13.11
C ARG A 294 -36.58 20.18 -11.73
N VAL A 295 -35.57 20.10 -10.85
CA VAL A 295 -35.76 19.63 -9.47
C VAL A 295 -36.70 20.58 -8.73
N ARG A 296 -36.47 21.90 -8.81
CA ARG A 296 -37.35 22.89 -8.18
C ARG A 296 -38.79 22.73 -8.64
N ASP A 297 -39.04 22.70 -9.94
CA ASP A 297 -40.41 22.66 -10.48
C ASP A 297 -41.17 21.39 -10.05
N TYR A 298 -40.47 20.25 -9.97
CA TYR A 298 -41.03 18.99 -9.45
C TYR A 298 -41.39 19.08 -7.96
N TYR A 299 -40.46 19.56 -7.12
CA TYR A 299 -40.68 19.62 -5.67
C TYR A 299 -41.63 20.75 -5.26
N GLU A 300 -41.67 21.88 -5.98
CA GLU A 300 -42.66 22.94 -5.75
C GLU A 300 -44.09 22.43 -5.95
N ALA A 301 -44.33 21.66 -7.02
CA ALA A 301 -45.63 21.05 -7.27
C ALA A 301 -46.05 20.10 -6.13
N LEU A 302 -45.12 19.27 -5.63
CA LEU A 302 -45.35 18.39 -4.49
C LEU A 302 -45.65 19.17 -3.21
N LEU A 303 -44.84 20.18 -2.88
CA LEU A 303 -44.96 21.01 -1.68
C LEU A 303 -46.26 21.83 -1.63
N GLN A 304 -46.79 22.24 -2.79
CA GLN A 304 -48.09 22.91 -2.88
C GLN A 304 -49.26 21.98 -2.52
N SER A 305 -49.14 20.68 -2.83
CA SER A 305 -50.15 19.66 -2.55
C SER A 305 -49.93 18.90 -1.23
N ALA A 306 -48.87 19.20 -0.50
CA ALA A 306 -48.45 18.44 0.68
C ALA A 306 -49.24 18.80 1.95
N ASP A 307 -49.60 17.77 2.71
CA ASP A 307 -50.14 17.91 4.07
C ASP A 307 -49.08 18.47 5.03
N PRO A 308 -49.47 19.18 6.10
CA PRO A 308 -48.53 19.79 7.04
C PRO A 308 -47.63 18.77 7.76
N GLU A 309 -48.05 17.52 7.90
CA GLU A 309 -47.24 16.45 8.51
C GLU A 309 -46.16 15.90 7.55
N THR A 310 -46.44 15.82 6.25
CA THR A 310 -45.52 15.24 5.24
C THR A 310 -44.61 16.28 4.59
N ARG A 311 -45.00 17.55 4.64
CA ARG A 311 -44.20 18.70 4.14
C ARG A 311 -42.73 18.70 4.59
N PRO A 312 -42.38 18.55 5.89
CA PRO A 312 -40.97 18.61 6.30
C PRO A 312 -40.11 17.48 5.70
N GLU A 313 -40.70 16.31 5.46
CA GLU A 313 -39.99 15.19 4.82
C GLU A 313 -39.71 15.51 3.34
N ILE A 314 -40.68 16.10 2.64
CA ILE A 314 -40.52 16.52 1.24
C ILE A 314 -39.47 17.64 1.13
N GLU A 315 -39.47 18.60 2.04
CA GLU A 315 -38.46 19.67 2.10
C GLU A 315 -37.04 19.10 2.31
N ALA A 316 -36.89 18.11 3.19
CA ALA A 316 -35.61 17.44 3.41
C ALA A 316 -35.15 16.66 2.17
N GLN A 317 -36.06 15.97 1.47
CA GLN A 317 -35.75 15.28 0.21
C GLN A 317 -35.35 16.26 -0.89
N TYR A 318 -36.06 17.39 -1.00
CA TYR A 318 -35.75 18.44 -1.98
C TYR A 318 -34.33 18.97 -1.75
N GLU A 319 -33.99 19.31 -0.51
CA GLU A 319 -32.67 19.83 -0.16
C GLU A 319 -31.57 18.78 -0.41
N GLY A 320 -31.81 17.51 -0.06
CA GLY A 320 -30.89 16.41 -0.38
C GLY A 320 -30.65 16.26 -1.88
N ARG A 321 -31.73 16.32 -2.69
CA ARG A 321 -31.63 16.21 -4.16
C ARG A 321 -30.90 17.40 -4.76
N LYS A 322 -31.14 18.61 -4.24
CA LYS A 322 -30.44 19.83 -4.66
C LYS A 322 -28.93 19.73 -4.40
N GLN A 323 -28.54 19.26 -3.22
CA GLN A 323 -27.14 19.04 -2.87
C GLN A 323 -26.47 17.97 -3.74
N GLU A 324 -27.20 16.89 -4.08
CA GLU A 324 -26.71 15.85 -4.97
C GLU A 324 -26.45 16.39 -6.40
N VAL A 325 -27.41 17.15 -6.95
CA VAL A 325 -27.29 17.79 -8.27
C VAL A 325 -26.14 18.79 -8.29
N GLU A 326 -26.02 19.61 -7.25
CA GLU A 326 -24.89 20.52 -7.12
C GLU A 326 -23.56 19.76 -7.03
N TRP A 327 -23.49 18.70 -6.22
CA TRP A 327 -22.28 17.88 -6.10
C TRP A 327 -21.86 17.24 -7.42
N GLN A 328 -22.83 16.84 -8.25
CA GLN A 328 -22.59 16.18 -9.53
C GLN A 328 -22.18 17.16 -10.62
N TYR A 329 -22.90 18.28 -10.80
CA TYR A 329 -22.71 19.15 -11.95
C TYR A 329 -21.83 20.37 -11.68
N ARG A 330 -21.64 20.77 -10.42
CA ARG A 330 -20.84 21.96 -10.10
C ARG A 330 -19.40 21.79 -10.58
N PRO A 331 -18.95 22.60 -11.56
CA PRO A 331 -17.62 22.46 -12.12
C PRO A 331 -16.58 22.82 -11.05
N ARG A 332 -15.59 21.95 -10.89
CA ARG A 332 -14.48 22.15 -9.95
C ARG A 332 -13.20 21.54 -10.49
N VAL A 333 -12.09 22.18 -10.14
CA VAL A 333 -10.74 21.67 -10.41
C VAL A 333 -10.16 21.18 -9.10
N GLN A 334 -9.78 19.91 -9.05
CA GLN A 334 -9.13 19.31 -7.88
C GLN A 334 -7.67 19.00 -8.23
N ILE A 335 -6.76 19.52 -7.42
CA ILE A 335 -5.32 19.30 -7.56
C ILE A 335 -4.86 18.49 -6.36
N SER A 336 -4.11 17.42 -6.59
CA SER A 336 -3.49 16.62 -5.54
C SER A 336 -2.09 16.22 -5.92
N VAL A 337 -1.20 16.06 -4.94
CA VAL A 337 0.17 15.58 -5.17
C VAL A 337 0.19 14.06 -5.09
N ILE A 338 0.68 13.41 -6.13
CA ILE A 338 0.87 11.94 -6.18
C ILE A 338 2.11 11.56 -5.37
N ASN A 339 3.24 12.19 -5.70
CA ASN A 339 4.52 12.04 -5.02
C ASN A 339 5.42 13.24 -5.34
N CYS A 340 6.49 13.37 -4.57
CA CYS A 340 7.55 14.34 -4.83
C CYS A 340 8.93 13.76 -4.51
N GLY A 341 9.98 14.45 -4.91
CA GLY A 341 11.33 14.03 -4.57
C GLY A 341 12.38 15.08 -4.86
N LEU A 342 13.52 14.91 -4.22
CA LEU A 342 14.74 15.67 -4.48
C LEU A 342 15.65 14.86 -5.39
N PHE A 343 15.89 15.39 -6.57
CA PHE A 343 16.71 14.77 -7.59
C PHE A 343 17.98 15.60 -7.74
N HIS A 344 19.13 14.92 -7.61
CA HIS A 344 20.43 15.55 -7.63
C HIS A 344 21.12 15.14 -8.93
N PHE A 345 21.42 16.12 -9.78
CA PHE A 345 22.06 15.92 -11.07
C PHE A 345 23.44 16.57 -11.09
N PRO A 346 24.38 16.08 -11.92
CA PRO A 346 25.67 16.73 -12.11
C PRO A 346 25.44 18.12 -12.71
N GLN A 347 26.07 19.14 -12.14
CA GLN A 347 25.98 20.49 -12.67
C GLN A 347 26.57 20.49 -14.09
N ALA A 348 25.80 20.97 -15.07
CA ALA A 348 26.31 21.14 -16.42
C ALA A 348 27.39 22.24 -16.42
N ASN A 349 28.66 21.85 -16.53
CA ASN A 349 29.75 22.80 -16.75
C ASN A 349 29.76 23.25 -18.22
N GLY A 350 29.07 24.36 -18.55
CA GLY A 350 29.33 25.11 -19.80
C GLY A 350 28.11 25.86 -20.36
N PRO A 351 28.32 27.04 -20.99
CA PRO A 351 27.25 27.81 -21.62
C PRO A 351 26.74 27.08 -22.86
N MET A 352 25.42 27.05 -23.06
CA MET A 352 24.86 26.76 -24.37
C MET A 352 25.15 27.97 -25.28
N THR A 353 26.21 27.89 -26.08
CA THR A 353 26.36 28.71 -27.30
C THR A 353 25.51 28.16 -28.43
#